data_AF-A0A671KFU6-F1
#
_entry.id   AF-A0A671KFU6-F1
#
_cell.length_a   1.000
_cell.length_b   1.000
_cell.length_c   1.000
_cell.angle_alpha   90.00
_cell.angle_beta   90.00
_cell.angle_gamma   90.00
#
_symmetry.space_group_name_H-M   'P 1'
#
loop_
_entity.id
_entity.type
_entity.pdbx_description
1 polymer ?
#
loop_
_entity_poly.entity_id
_entity_poly.type
_entity_poly.pdbx_seq_one_letter_code
_entity_poly.pdbx_strand_id
1 'polypeptide(L)'
;MSVFPLCSQGLFGVSELSGPAGFQMAQHQALREAEFLVHKACTHPPGAVTVETFDQLSDRLCRVADLADFIKVAHPDAAFREAAERACVKIGTVVEKLNTNVDLCQNTRQRSKAVALNVKLLDLYHEFLSGSQLPNAIDKQVLPEHIRHCFFIDGNHIQIGRLHADSTNELVREAAYKIFLYPNASLLLCLDELLACRHELATLVGYESFAHRDLKGTMAKRPGKYNQSITCWLQTSRDFKMMKEMKKKTHSTNPVSVYFVQWICFVNAAFNIDPSVYSPYFWVLVWRDSSVSSYSLLHLCLLSFQNQLCIYYYFHIWQDCHFTIRGGRLREDGVYQLPVVVLMLSLPPPSALDQVYHGIPQYRSTTDILREILWLRLSHLVGYGAKYYSYLMSRAVASMVWRQCFLQDPFSRAMGERYRREMLAHGGSKEPMLMVQGMLQKTPTIEDFVDALVLDLDANPQNAKCHSIMDSK
;
A
#
# COMPACT_ATOMS: atom_id res chain seq x y z
N MET A 1 10.10 17.02 -22.96
CA MET A 1 8.63 17.19 -23.03
C MET A 1 8.08 17.08 -21.62
N SER A 2 7.56 18.16 -21.04
CA SER A 2 6.95 18.20 -19.69
C SER A 2 5.68 17.37 -19.61
N VAL A 3 5.47 16.63 -18.51
CA VAL A 3 4.17 15.98 -18.16
C VAL A 3 3.01 16.98 -18.12
N PHE A 4 3.31 18.27 -17.96
CA PHE A 4 2.38 19.40 -17.95
C PHE A 4 2.73 20.43 -19.04
N PRO A 5 2.72 20.11 -20.35
CA PRO A 5 2.99 21.13 -21.34
C PRO A 5 1.83 22.12 -21.36
N LEU A 6 2.14 23.38 -21.10
CA LEU A 6 1.31 24.50 -21.52
C LEU A 6 1.08 24.35 -23.04
N CYS A 7 -0.14 23.92 -23.39
CA CYS A 7 -0.87 24.31 -24.61
C CYS A 7 -0.80 23.49 -25.92
N SER A 8 -0.40 22.20 -26.02
CA SER A 8 -0.63 21.47 -27.30
C SER A 8 -0.91 19.96 -27.31
N GLN A 9 -0.65 19.18 -26.25
CA GLN A 9 -0.93 17.71 -26.27
C GLN A 9 -1.70 17.15 -25.06
N GLY A 10 -1.97 17.96 -24.03
CA GLY A 10 -2.67 17.55 -22.80
C GLY A 10 -1.91 16.53 -21.92
N LEU A 11 -2.42 16.25 -20.72
CA LEU A 11 -1.76 15.39 -19.73
C LEU A 11 -1.55 13.97 -20.27
N PHE A 12 -0.32 13.44 -20.14
CA PHE A 12 0.06 12.10 -20.62
C PHE A 12 -0.29 11.82 -22.10
N GLY A 13 -0.35 12.86 -22.94
CA GLY A 13 -0.73 12.76 -24.35
C GLY A 13 -2.23 12.61 -24.59
N VAL A 14 -3.07 12.90 -23.59
CA VAL A 14 -4.53 12.96 -23.73
C VAL A 14 -4.94 14.41 -24.00
N SER A 15 -5.25 14.72 -25.25
CA SER A 15 -5.49 16.07 -25.74
C SER A 15 -6.60 16.83 -25.00
N GLU A 16 -7.63 16.10 -24.59
CA GLU A 16 -8.79 16.57 -23.85
C GLU A 16 -8.37 17.11 -22.47
N LEU A 17 -7.31 16.55 -21.88
CA LEU A 17 -6.76 16.93 -20.57
C LEU A 17 -5.72 18.06 -20.70
N SER A 18 -5.95 19.00 -21.63
CA SER A 18 -5.20 20.26 -21.70
C SER A 18 -5.66 21.27 -20.64
N GLY A 19 -6.82 21.05 -20.02
CA GLY A 19 -7.34 21.83 -18.89
C GLY A 19 -8.26 21.01 -17.98
N PRO A 20 -8.66 21.56 -16.81
CA PRO A 20 -9.49 20.84 -15.82
C PRO A 20 -10.84 20.36 -16.37
N ALA A 21 -11.45 21.12 -17.28
CA ALA A 21 -12.72 20.77 -17.92
C ALA A 21 -12.62 19.48 -18.77
N GLY A 22 -11.42 19.12 -19.20
CA GLY A 22 -11.12 17.89 -19.93
C GLY A 22 -11.55 16.62 -19.19
N PHE A 23 -11.43 16.61 -17.86
CA PHE A 23 -11.85 15.46 -17.05
C PHE A 23 -13.35 15.20 -17.15
N GLN A 24 -14.15 16.26 -17.20
CA GLN A 24 -15.60 16.14 -17.39
C GLN A 24 -15.91 15.59 -18.78
N MET A 25 -15.22 16.07 -19.82
CA MET A 25 -15.41 15.58 -21.19
C MET A 25 -15.04 14.09 -21.32
N ALA A 26 -13.85 13.71 -20.84
CA ALA A 26 -13.37 12.33 -20.85
C ALA A 26 -14.30 11.40 -20.06
N GLN A 27 -14.79 11.84 -18.90
CA GLN A 27 -15.78 11.13 -18.11
C GLN A 27 -17.09 10.91 -18.89
N HIS A 28 -17.67 11.96 -19.48
CA HIS A 28 -18.93 11.82 -20.23
C HIS A 28 -18.78 10.88 -21.42
N GLN A 29 -17.64 10.92 -22.11
CA GLN A 29 -17.35 10.01 -23.21
C GLN A 29 -17.23 8.56 -22.72
N ALA A 30 -16.40 8.31 -21.69
CA ALA A 30 -16.21 6.97 -21.13
C ALA A 30 -17.52 6.35 -20.64
N LEU A 31 -18.40 7.15 -20.01
CA LEU A 31 -19.71 6.69 -19.55
C LEU A 31 -20.66 6.35 -20.70
N ARG A 32 -20.72 7.17 -21.75
CA ARG A 32 -21.54 6.86 -22.93
C ARG A 32 -21.07 5.60 -23.65
N GLU A 33 -19.76 5.45 -23.82
CA GLU A 33 -19.17 4.24 -24.41
C GLU A 33 -19.43 3.01 -23.52
N ALA A 34 -19.31 3.15 -22.19
CA ALA A 34 -19.60 2.09 -21.25
C ALA A 34 -21.06 1.62 -21.33
N GLU A 35 -22.03 2.53 -21.42
CA GLU A 35 -23.45 2.17 -21.59
C GLU A 35 -23.68 1.34 -22.86
N PHE A 36 -23.07 1.73 -23.98
CA PHE A 36 -23.14 0.97 -25.23
C PHE A 36 -22.52 -0.43 -25.09
N LEU A 37 -21.34 -0.53 -24.47
CA LEU A 37 -20.64 -1.80 -24.27
C LEU A 37 -21.40 -2.73 -23.31
N VAL A 38 -22.00 -2.19 -22.26
CA VAL A 38 -22.88 -2.95 -21.35
C VAL A 38 -24.07 -3.50 -22.12
N HIS A 39 -24.75 -2.68 -22.92
CA HIS A 39 -25.85 -3.15 -23.75
C HIS A 39 -25.40 -4.28 -24.69
N LYS A 40 -24.26 -4.10 -25.38
CA LYS A 40 -23.66 -5.11 -26.26
C LYS A 40 -23.35 -6.41 -25.51
N ALA A 41 -22.81 -6.33 -24.28
CA ALA A 41 -22.52 -7.51 -23.48
C ALA A 41 -23.80 -8.27 -23.07
N CYS A 42 -24.89 -7.57 -22.76
CA CYS A 42 -26.16 -8.17 -22.37
C CYS A 42 -26.93 -8.78 -23.56
N THR A 43 -26.73 -8.31 -24.79
CA THR A 43 -27.45 -8.82 -25.98
C THR A 43 -26.78 -10.02 -26.65
N HIS A 44 -25.53 -10.33 -26.32
CA HIS A 44 -24.79 -11.46 -26.90
C HIS A 44 -24.74 -12.64 -25.93
N PRO A 45 -24.83 -13.89 -26.42
CA PRO A 45 -24.64 -15.06 -25.58
C PRO A 45 -23.21 -15.10 -25.03
N PRO A 46 -22.99 -15.65 -23.83
CA PRO A 46 -21.64 -15.77 -23.24
C PRO A 46 -20.65 -16.43 -24.21
N GLY A 47 -19.56 -15.73 -24.51
CA GLY A 47 -18.52 -16.21 -25.42
C GLY A 47 -17.39 -15.20 -25.59
N ALA A 48 -16.55 -15.40 -26.63
CA ALA A 48 -15.39 -14.55 -26.90
C ALA A 48 -15.77 -13.06 -27.07
N VAL A 49 -16.88 -12.78 -27.75
CA VAL A 49 -17.40 -11.42 -27.95
C VAL A 49 -17.75 -10.75 -26.62
N THR A 50 -18.35 -11.48 -25.69
CA THR A 50 -18.68 -10.95 -24.35
C THR A 50 -17.41 -10.62 -23.56
N VAL A 51 -16.39 -11.50 -23.61
CA VAL A 51 -15.11 -11.28 -22.94
C VAL A 51 -14.39 -10.06 -23.51
N GLU A 52 -14.33 -9.94 -24.85
CA GLU A 52 -13.73 -8.79 -25.52
C GLU A 52 -14.48 -7.49 -25.17
N THR A 53 -15.81 -7.55 -25.10
CA THR A 53 -16.64 -6.40 -24.70
C THR A 53 -16.36 -5.98 -23.25
N PHE A 54 -16.13 -6.93 -22.33
CA PHE A 54 -15.71 -6.61 -20.96
C PHE A 54 -14.30 -6.01 -20.88
N ASP A 55 -13.36 -6.50 -21.69
CA ASP A 55 -12.01 -5.93 -21.78
C ASP A 55 -12.06 -4.48 -22.30
N GLN A 56 -12.86 -4.22 -23.34
CA GLN A 56 -13.11 -2.87 -23.84
C GLN A 56 -13.75 -1.98 -22.77
N LEU A 57 -14.78 -2.48 -22.07
CA LEU A 57 -15.48 -1.74 -21.02
C LEU A 57 -14.53 -1.33 -19.89
N SER A 58 -13.71 -2.28 -19.42
CA SER A 58 -12.69 -2.04 -18.40
C SER A 58 -11.69 -0.98 -18.85
N ASP A 59 -11.13 -1.11 -20.05
CA ASP A 59 -10.17 -0.15 -20.60
C ASP A 59 -10.75 1.27 -20.72
N ARG A 60 -12.00 1.43 -21.18
CA ARG A 60 -12.65 2.76 -21.29
C ARG A 60 -12.80 3.45 -19.94
N LEU A 61 -13.18 2.70 -18.90
CA LEU A 61 -13.38 3.25 -17.56
C LEU A 61 -12.03 3.50 -16.86
N CYS A 62 -11.11 2.54 -16.91
CA CYS A 62 -9.80 2.63 -16.26
C CYS A 62 -8.95 3.76 -16.83
N ARG A 63 -8.97 4.01 -18.16
CA ARG A 63 -8.21 5.13 -18.75
C ARG A 63 -8.54 6.50 -18.16
N VAL A 64 -9.75 6.69 -17.64
CA VAL A 64 -10.13 7.91 -16.92
C VAL A 64 -9.83 7.77 -15.43
N ALA A 65 -10.23 6.66 -14.80
CA ALA A 65 -10.07 6.45 -13.37
C ALA A 65 -8.61 6.45 -12.93
N ASP A 66 -7.76 5.67 -13.59
CA ASP A 66 -6.34 5.48 -13.28
C ASP A 66 -5.56 6.79 -13.36
N LEU A 67 -5.79 7.55 -14.44
CA LEU A 67 -5.18 8.86 -14.63
C LEU A 67 -5.70 9.86 -13.58
N ALA A 68 -7.01 9.89 -13.34
CA ALA A 68 -7.60 10.80 -12.35
C ALA A 68 -7.14 10.50 -10.92
N ASP A 69 -6.91 9.22 -10.58
CA ASP A 69 -6.41 8.79 -9.28
C ASP A 69 -5.01 9.33 -8.98
N PHE A 70 -4.14 9.38 -9.99
CA PHE A 70 -2.85 10.04 -9.87
C PHE A 70 -2.99 11.58 -9.79
N ILE A 71 -3.76 12.18 -10.70
CA ILE A 71 -3.85 13.64 -10.83
C ILE A 71 -4.45 14.29 -9.58
N LYS A 72 -5.45 13.68 -8.92
CA LYS A 72 -6.04 14.22 -7.69
C LYS A 72 -5.05 14.33 -6.53
N VAL A 73 -3.98 13.52 -6.54
CA VAL A 73 -2.95 13.52 -5.49
C VAL A 73 -1.75 14.37 -5.89
N ALA A 74 -1.34 14.30 -7.15
CA ALA A 74 -0.05 14.81 -7.59
C ALA A 74 -0.09 16.22 -8.23
N HIS A 75 -1.22 16.64 -8.81
CA HIS A 75 -1.22 17.87 -9.63
C HIS A 75 -1.05 19.14 -8.77
N PRO A 76 -0.16 20.09 -9.15
CA PRO A 76 0.10 21.29 -8.36
C PRO A 76 -1.12 22.23 -8.29
N ASP A 77 -1.86 22.35 -9.40
CA ASP A 77 -3.10 23.14 -9.47
C ASP A 77 -4.29 22.40 -8.81
N ALA A 78 -4.94 23.05 -7.86
CA ALA A 78 -6.13 22.54 -7.17
C ALA A 78 -7.31 22.30 -8.12
N ALA A 79 -7.49 23.11 -9.17
CA ALA A 79 -8.59 22.96 -10.12
C ALA A 79 -8.52 21.61 -10.86
N PHE A 80 -7.31 21.18 -11.23
CA PHE A 80 -7.07 19.85 -11.79
C PHE A 80 -7.33 18.75 -10.77
N ARG A 81 -6.87 18.92 -9.52
CA ARG A 81 -7.08 17.92 -8.46
C ARG A 81 -8.56 17.67 -8.18
N GLU A 82 -9.32 18.75 -8.03
CA GLU A 82 -10.77 18.67 -7.79
C GLU A 82 -11.53 18.08 -8.99
N ALA A 83 -11.14 18.45 -10.22
CA ALA A 83 -11.75 17.89 -11.43
C ALA A 83 -11.48 16.38 -11.55
N ALA A 84 -10.25 15.95 -11.26
CA ALA A 84 -9.87 14.55 -11.23
C ALA A 84 -10.59 13.77 -10.12
N GLU A 85 -10.73 14.34 -8.92
CA GLU A 85 -11.48 13.73 -7.83
C GLU A 85 -12.94 13.48 -8.21
N ARG A 86 -13.62 14.49 -8.78
CA ARG A 86 -14.99 14.32 -9.32
C ARG A 86 -15.06 13.24 -10.40
N ALA A 87 -14.04 13.16 -11.27
CA ALA A 87 -13.95 12.12 -12.29
C ALA A 87 -13.87 10.72 -11.67
N CYS A 88 -12.95 10.55 -10.71
CA CYS A 88 -12.70 9.31 -10.00
C CYS A 88 -13.93 8.80 -9.26
N VAL A 89 -14.63 9.65 -8.51
CA VAL A 89 -15.85 9.28 -7.77
C VAL A 89 -16.94 8.77 -8.71
N LYS A 90 -17.20 9.47 -9.81
CA LYS A 90 -18.26 9.11 -10.75
C LYS A 90 -17.96 7.81 -11.50
N ILE A 91 -16.74 7.66 -12.03
CA ILE A 91 -16.33 6.44 -12.73
C ILE A 91 -16.32 5.27 -11.76
N GLY A 92 -15.75 5.44 -10.56
CA GLY A 92 -15.76 4.44 -9.50
C GLY A 92 -17.18 3.97 -9.14
N THR A 93 -18.14 4.90 -9.03
CA THR A 93 -19.56 4.56 -8.81
C THR A 93 -20.11 3.64 -9.91
N VAL A 94 -19.75 3.88 -11.18
CA VAL A 94 -20.20 3.03 -12.30
C VAL A 94 -19.49 1.69 -12.30
N VAL A 95 -18.18 1.66 -12.05
CA VAL A 95 -17.43 0.40 -11.90
C VAL A 95 -18.03 -0.46 -10.78
N GLU A 96 -18.37 0.13 -9.64
CA GLU A 96 -19.03 -0.59 -8.54
C GLU A 96 -20.41 -1.11 -8.95
N LYS A 97 -21.21 -0.32 -9.67
CA LYS A 97 -22.49 -0.76 -10.24
C LYS A 97 -22.33 -1.91 -11.24
N LEU A 98 -21.24 -1.91 -12.02
CA LEU A 98 -20.93 -2.95 -12.99
C LEU A 98 -20.39 -4.23 -12.34
N ASN A 99 -19.54 -4.09 -11.33
CA ASN A 99 -19.04 -5.20 -10.51
C ASN A 99 -20.13 -5.82 -9.62
N THR A 100 -21.22 -5.09 -9.41
CA THR A 100 -22.48 -5.57 -8.84
C THR A 100 -23.56 -5.82 -9.88
N ASN A 101 -23.22 -5.75 -11.17
CA ASN A 101 -24.17 -6.04 -12.23
C ASN A 101 -24.40 -7.54 -12.28
N VAL A 102 -25.42 -7.93 -11.54
CA VAL A 102 -25.96 -9.27 -11.56
C VAL A 102 -27.17 -9.30 -12.49
N ASP A 103 -26.93 -9.15 -13.79
CA ASP A 103 -27.79 -9.81 -14.78
C ASP A 103 -27.69 -11.37 -14.66
N LEU A 104 -26.96 -11.88 -13.65
CA LEU A 104 -26.91 -13.26 -13.14
C LEU A 104 -27.67 -13.49 -11.80
N CYS A 105 -28.24 -12.48 -11.13
CA CYS A 105 -29.15 -12.69 -9.99
C CYS A 105 -30.55 -12.32 -10.46
N GLN A 106 -31.45 -13.28 -10.38
CA GLN A 106 -32.84 -13.21 -10.83
C GLN A 106 -33.71 -12.15 -10.11
N ASN A 107 -33.17 -11.31 -9.23
CA ASN A 107 -33.93 -10.44 -8.32
C ASN A 107 -33.41 -8.98 -8.26
N THR A 108 -34.17 -8.06 -8.86
CA THR A 108 -33.88 -6.60 -8.95
C THR A 108 -33.80 -5.88 -7.60
N ARG A 109 -34.52 -6.37 -6.58
CA ARG A 109 -34.50 -5.77 -5.22
C ARG A 109 -33.19 -6.06 -4.51
N GLN A 110 -32.66 -7.27 -4.66
CA GLN A 110 -31.38 -7.70 -4.11
C GLN A 110 -30.21 -6.93 -4.73
N ARG A 111 -30.28 -6.70 -6.06
CA ARG A 111 -29.30 -5.85 -6.78
C ARG A 111 -29.26 -4.42 -6.25
N SER A 112 -30.42 -3.78 -6.13
CA SER A 112 -30.50 -2.39 -5.67
C SER A 112 -29.94 -2.23 -4.25
N LYS A 113 -30.18 -3.23 -3.38
CA LYS A 113 -29.61 -3.29 -2.04
C LYS A 113 -28.10 -3.50 -2.05
N ALA A 114 -27.56 -4.39 -2.89
CA ALA A 114 -26.13 -4.62 -2.99
C ALA A 114 -25.37 -3.37 -3.49
N VAL A 115 -25.91 -2.67 -4.50
CA VAL A 115 -25.36 -1.40 -4.99
C VAL A 115 -25.35 -0.35 -3.88
N ALA A 116 -26.47 -0.18 -3.15
CA ALA A 116 -26.57 0.79 -2.07
C ALA A 116 -25.56 0.49 -0.94
N LEU A 117 -25.38 -0.79 -0.59
CA LEU A 117 -24.39 -1.22 0.40
C LEU A 117 -22.95 -0.94 -0.06
N ASN A 118 -22.62 -1.11 -1.34
CA ASN A 118 -21.29 -0.78 -1.85
C ASN A 118 -21.02 0.73 -1.87
N VAL A 119 -22.00 1.55 -2.25
CA VAL A 119 -21.87 3.01 -2.15
C VAL A 119 -21.65 3.42 -0.69
N LYS A 120 -22.46 2.87 0.23
CA LYS A 120 -22.28 3.11 1.68
C LYS A 120 -20.89 2.67 2.16
N LEU A 121 -20.39 1.52 1.70
CA LEU A 121 -19.03 1.08 2.03
C LEU A 121 -17.98 2.05 1.54
N LEU A 122 -18.11 2.59 0.32
CA LEU A 122 -17.15 3.56 -0.21
C LEU A 122 -17.11 4.84 0.62
N ASP A 123 -18.27 5.34 1.06
CA ASP A 123 -18.37 6.52 1.91
C ASP A 123 -17.74 6.25 3.29
N LEU A 124 -18.09 5.12 3.93
CA LEU A 124 -17.53 4.70 5.21
C LEU A 124 -16.02 4.45 5.12
N TYR A 125 -15.53 3.93 4.00
CA TYR A 125 -14.10 3.74 3.74
C TYR A 125 -13.35 5.06 3.68
N HIS A 126 -13.91 6.05 2.97
CA HIS A 126 -13.32 7.38 2.90
C HIS A 126 -13.30 8.05 4.27
N GLU A 127 -14.42 8.01 5.00
CA GLU A 127 -14.53 8.56 6.36
C GLU A 127 -13.53 7.89 7.31
N PHE A 128 -13.47 6.56 7.32
CA PHE A 128 -12.53 5.83 8.18
C PHE A 128 -11.07 6.13 7.83
N LEU A 129 -10.73 6.14 6.53
CA LEU A 129 -9.36 6.42 6.09
C LEU A 129 -8.93 7.83 6.51
N SER A 130 -9.78 8.83 6.23
CA SER A 130 -9.54 10.22 6.62
C SER A 130 -9.39 10.35 8.13
N GLY A 131 -10.34 9.82 8.90
CA GLY A 131 -10.32 9.86 10.37
C GLY A 131 -9.11 9.15 10.98
N SER A 132 -8.69 8.02 10.41
CA SER A 132 -7.55 7.23 10.91
C SER A 132 -6.21 7.97 10.82
N GLN A 133 -6.09 8.96 9.94
CA GLN A 133 -4.87 9.75 9.73
C GLN A 133 -4.87 11.08 10.51
N LEU A 134 -6.02 11.50 11.05
CA LEU A 134 -6.12 12.78 11.75
C LEU A 134 -5.38 12.75 13.10
N PRO A 135 -4.65 13.84 13.45
CA PRO A 135 -4.08 14.02 14.76
C PRO A 135 -5.14 14.00 15.86
N ASN A 136 -4.78 13.46 17.02
CA ASN A 136 -5.59 13.63 18.23
C ASN A 136 -5.17 14.91 18.94
N ALA A 137 -6.17 15.67 19.41
CA ALA A 137 -5.96 16.90 20.18
C ALA A 137 -6.33 16.66 21.65
N ILE A 138 -5.52 17.20 22.56
CA ILE A 138 -5.78 17.18 24.00
C ILE A 138 -5.50 18.55 24.61
N ASP A 139 -6.11 18.86 25.75
CA ASP A 139 -5.77 20.09 26.48
C ASP A 139 -4.30 20.04 26.94
N LYS A 140 -3.55 21.13 26.70
CA LYS A 140 -2.13 21.21 27.01
C LYS A 140 -1.83 20.99 28.50
N GLN A 141 -2.78 21.30 29.39
CA GLN A 141 -2.64 21.16 30.84
C GLN A 141 -2.51 19.70 31.27
N VAL A 142 -3.04 18.75 30.48
CA VAL A 142 -2.96 17.32 30.74
C VAL A 142 -1.53 16.79 30.61
N LEU A 143 -0.69 17.44 29.80
CA LEU A 143 0.72 17.05 29.63
C LEU A 143 1.65 17.83 30.57
N PRO A 144 2.71 17.20 31.09
CA PRO A 144 3.78 17.89 31.82
C PRO A 144 4.40 19.01 30.99
N GLU A 145 4.62 20.17 31.60
CA GLU A 145 5.10 21.38 30.90
C GLU A 145 6.39 21.15 30.12
N HIS A 146 7.33 20.39 30.70
CA HIS A 146 8.64 20.13 30.12
C HIS A 146 8.63 19.27 28.84
N ILE A 147 7.51 18.63 28.46
CA ILE A 147 7.41 17.87 27.19
C ILE A 147 6.47 18.51 26.16
N ARG A 148 5.75 19.57 26.51
CA ARG A 148 4.76 20.21 25.62
C ARG A 148 5.39 20.73 24.34
N HIS A 149 6.61 21.24 24.44
CA HIS A 149 7.37 21.79 23.31
C HIS A 149 7.78 20.73 22.28
N CYS A 150 7.70 19.43 22.61
CA CYS A 150 8.00 18.35 21.68
C CYS A 150 6.86 18.07 20.69
N PHE A 151 5.70 18.72 20.88
CA PHE A 151 4.49 18.51 20.10
C PHE A 151 4.01 19.82 19.46
N PHE A 152 3.12 19.71 18.47
CA PHE A 152 2.51 20.88 17.85
C PHE A 152 1.46 21.49 18.80
N ILE A 153 1.60 22.77 19.12
CA ILE A 153 0.71 23.50 20.02
C ILE A 153 -0.22 24.36 19.19
N ASP A 154 -1.53 24.16 19.35
CA ASP A 154 -2.59 24.93 18.72
C ASP A 154 -3.47 25.57 19.80
N GLY A 155 -3.18 26.84 20.12
CA GLY A 155 -3.86 27.58 21.18
C GLY A 155 -3.71 26.92 22.56
N ASN A 156 -4.82 26.40 23.10
CA ASN A 156 -4.84 25.68 24.38
C ASN A 156 -4.69 24.15 24.23
N HIS A 157 -4.56 23.65 23.00
CA HIS A 157 -4.50 22.23 22.71
C HIS A 157 -3.13 21.82 22.19
N ILE A 158 -2.78 20.55 22.41
CA ILE A 158 -1.62 19.88 21.82
C ILE A 158 -2.14 18.87 20.81
N GLN A 159 -1.61 18.91 19.59
CA GLN A 159 -1.92 17.96 18.53
C GLN A 159 -0.82 16.92 18.39
N ILE A 160 -1.21 15.64 18.37
CA ILE A 160 -0.31 14.51 18.20
C ILE A 160 -0.78 13.70 17.01
N GLY A 161 -0.01 13.79 15.91
CA GLY A 161 -0.29 13.09 14.65
C GLY A 161 0.59 11.87 14.39
N ARG A 162 1.51 11.50 15.30
CA ARG A 162 2.44 10.38 15.13
C ARG A 162 2.87 9.78 16.46
N LEU A 163 3.53 8.62 16.39
CA LEU A 163 4.01 7.87 17.56
C LEU A 163 5.31 8.41 18.17
N HIS A 164 6.02 9.33 17.49
CA HIS A 164 7.31 9.88 17.94
C HIS A 164 8.33 8.80 18.33
N ALA A 165 8.37 7.68 17.60
CA ALA A 165 9.23 6.52 17.90
C ALA A 165 10.74 6.85 17.87
N ASP A 166 11.11 7.93 17.19
CA ASP A 166 12.45 8.51 17.07
C ASP A 166 12.90 9.30 18.30
N SER A 167 11.95 9.77 19.13
CA SER A 167 12.28 10.55 20.31
C SER A 167 13.11 9.71 21.28
N THR A 168 14.19 10.29 21.80
CA THR A 168 14.98 9.69 22.88
C THR A 168 14.26 9.76 24.22
N ASN A 169 13.27 10.66 24.36
CA ASN A 169 12.50 10.86 25.59
C ASN A 169 11.37 9.82 25.72
N GLU A 170 11.47 8.96 26.74
CA GLU A 170 10.48 7.90 26.99
C GLU A 170 9.08 8.44 27.29
N LEU A 171 8.95 9.57 27.98
CA LEU A 171 7.65 10.20 28.25
C LEU A 171 7.02 10.78 27.00
N VAL A 172 7.82 11.35 26.08
CA VAL A 172 7.31 11.82 24.79
C VAL A 172 6.77 10.65 23.98
N ARG A 173 7.51 9.53 23.92
CA ARG A 173 7.05 8.31 23.26
C ARG A 173 5.79 7.74 23.91
N GLU A 174 5.75 7.69 25.23
CA GLU A 174 4.59 7.18 25.98
C GLU A 174 3.35 8.06 25.77
N ALA A 175 3.49 9.38 25.91
CA ALA A 175 2.42 10.34 25.69
C ALA A 175 1.93 10.27 24.23
N ALA A 176 2.85 10.31 23.26
CA ALA A 176 2.52 10.18 21.85
C ALA A 176 1.77 8.87 21.57
N TYR A 177 2.26 7.74 22.08
CA TYR A 177 1.63 6.44 21.93
C TYR A 177 0.20 6.42 22.49
N LYS A 178 0.02 6.86 23.75
CA LYS A 178 -1.28 6.85 24.43
C LYS A 178 -2.29 7.77 23.76
N ILE A 179 -1.87 8.98 23.38
CA ILE A 179 -2.76 10.00 22.82
C ILE A 179 -3.06 9.72 21.36
N PHE A 180 -2.05 9.40 20.54
CA PHE A 180 -2.24 9.13 19.11
C PHE A 180 -3.15 7.93 18.86
N LEU A 181 -2.96 6.87 19.66
CA LEU A 181 -3.79 5.67 19.53
C LEU A 181 -5.13 5.81 20.25
N TYR A 182 -5.30 6.78 21.16
CA TYR A 182 -6.50 6.91 22.00
C TYR A 182 -7.82 6.71 21.22
N PRO A 183 -8.78 5.93 21.76
CA PRO A 183 -10.01 5.62 21.05
C PRO A 183 -10.78 6.87 20.61
N ASN A 184 -11.17 6.90 19.34
CA ASN A 184 -12.07 7.91 18.80
C ASN A 184 -13.47 7.27 18.64
N ALA A 185 -14.44 7.78 19.41
CA ALA A 185 -15.79 7.22 19.44
C ALA A 185 -16.50 7.29 18.08
N SER A 186 -16.33 8.38 17.34
CA SER A 186 -16.89 8.53 15.99
C SER A 186 -16.29 7.51 15.02
N LEU A 187 -14.98 7.30 15.11
CA LEU A 187 -14.29 6.34 14.25
C LEU A 187 -14.62 4.88 14.60
N LEU A 188 -14.88 4.58 15.88
CA LEU A 188 -15.40 3.28 16.32
C LEU A 188 -16.79 3.02 15.73
N LEU A 189 -17.69 3.99 15.79
CA LEU A 189 -19.03 3.86 15.20
C LEU A 189 -18.94 3.64 13.67
N CYS A 190 -18.10 4.40 12.98
CA CYS A 190 -17.84 4.22 11.55
C CYS A 190 -17.32 2.80 11.25
N LEU A 191 -16.39 2.28 12.05
CA LEU A 191 -15.87 0.92 11.90
C LEU A 191 -16.96 -0.15 12.13
N ASP A 192 -17.80 0.01 13.16
CA ASP A 192 -18.91 -0.92 13.43
C ASP A 192 -19.91 -0.94 12.27
N GLU A 193 -20.28 0.23 11.75
CA GLU A 193 -21.14 0.34 10.58
C GLU A 193 -20.51 -0.28 9.33
N LEU A 194 -19.21 -0.09 9.12
CA LEU A 194 -18.45 -0.67 8.02
C LEU A 194 -18.46 -2.20 8.10
N LEU A 195 -18.19 -2.76 9.27
CA LEU A 195 -18.18 -4.22 9.48
C LEU A 195 -19.59 -4.82 9.30
N ALA A 196 -20.63 -4.16 9.82
CA ALA A 196 -22.01 -4.57 9.62
C ALA A 196 -22.41 -4.55 8.13
N CYS A 197 -22.06 -3.47 7.43
CA CYS A 197 -22.33 -3.31 6.00
C CYS A 197 -21.60 -4.39 5.16
N ARG A 198 -20.36 -4.75 5.52
CA ARG A 198 -19.61 -5.85 4.89
C ARG A 198 -20.28 -7.21 5.09
N HIS A 199 -20.75 -7.48 6.30
CA HIS A 199 -21.45 -8.73 6.61
C HIS A 199 -22.77 -8.83 5.85
N GLU A 200 -23.56 -7.75 5.85
CA GLU A 200 -24.82 -7.69 5.12
C GLU A 200 -24.63 -7.88 3.62
N LEU A 201 -23.61 -7.24 3.03
CA LEU A 201 -23.31 -7.42 1.61
C LEU A 201 -22.87 -8.85 1.28
N ALA A 202 -22.01 -9.45 2.11
CA ALA A 202 -21.52 -10.80 1.88
C ALA A 202 -22.65 -11.85 1.94
N THR A 203 -23.51 -11.75 2.95
CA THR A 203 -24.68 -12.62 3.10
C THR A 203 -25.69 -12.41 1.97
N LEU A 204 -25.92 -11.16 1.57
CA LEU A 204 -26.79 -10.81 0.45
C LEU A 204 -26.32 -11.45 -0.86
N VAL A 205 -25.01 -11.57 -1.09
CA VAL A 205 -24.46 -12.18 -2.32
C VAL A 205 -24.09 -13.67 -2.16
N GLY A 206 -24.55 -14.32 -1.09
CA GLY A 206 -24.45 -15.77 -0.90
C GLY A 206 -23.12 -16.28 -0.34
N TYR A 207 -22.33 -15.42 0.31
CA TYR A 207 -21.10 -15.81 1.01
C TYR A 207 -21.33 -15.87 2.53
N GLU A 208 -20.67 -16.82 3.18
CA GLU A 208 -20.73 -16.98 4.65
C GLU A 208 -20.16 -15.76 5.40
N SER A 209 -19.13 -15.12 4.84
CA SER A 209 -18.55 -13.90 5.40
C SER A 209 -17.89 -13.05 4.32
N PHE A 210 -17.61 -11.79 4.66
CA PHE A 210 -16.87 -10.88 3.78
C PHE A 210 -15.51 -11.47 3.38
N ALA A 211 -14.81 -12.13 4.30
CA ALA A 211 -13.54 -12.78 4.01
C ALA A 211 -13.68 -13.90 2.96
N HIS A 212 -14.75 -14.71 3.00
CA HIS A 212 -15.00 -15.72 1.97
C HIS A 212 -15.19 -15.10 0.58
N ARG A 213 -15.89 -13.97 0.50
CA ARG A 213 -16.09 -13.23 -0.74
C ARG A 213 -14.77 -12.67 -1.25
N ASP A 214 -14.05 -11.96 -0.38
CA ASP A 214 -12.89 -11.16 -0.77
C ASP A 214 -11.64 -12.02 -1.08
N LEU A 215 -11.52 -13.20 -0.47
CA LEU A 215 -10.42 -14.12 -0.68
C LEU A 215 -10.53 -15.00 -1.93
N LYS A 216 -11.70 -15.06 -2.58
CA LYS A 216 -11.97 -15.97 -3.70
C LYS A 216 -10.96 -15.86 -4.86
N GLY A 217 -10.52 -14.64 -5.16
CA GLY A 217 -9.54 -14.34 -6.21
C GLY A 217 -8.07 -14.41 -5.77
N THR A 218 -7.80 -14.78 -4.51
CA THR A 218 -6.44 -14.81 -3.95
C THR A 218 -5.90 -16.24 -3.85
N MET A 219 -4.60 -16.41 -3.61
CA MET A 219 -3.99 -17.71 -3.32
C MET A 219 -4.60 -18.42 -2.08
N ALA A 220 -5.22 -17.66 -1.16
CA ALA A 220 -5.91 -18.23 -0.01
C ALA A 220 -7.19 -18.95 -0.36
N LYS A 221 -7.99 -18.36 -1.26
CA LYS A 221 -9.34 -18.80 -1.65
C LYS A 221 -10.37 -18.82 -0.53
N ARG A 222 -10.01 -19.11 0.73
CA ARG A 222 -10.89 -19.21 1.91
C ARG A 222 -10.19 -18.75 3.19
N PRO A 223 -10.93 -18.22 4.19
CA PRO A 223 -10.38 -17.91 5.51
C PRO A 223 -9.94 -19.19 6.23
N GLY A 224 -9.02 -19.07 7.18
CA GLY A 224 -8.55 -20.20 7.98
C GLY A 224 -7.41 -21.02 7.36
N LYS A 225 -7.23 -21.00 6.03
CA LYS A 225 -6.19 -21.75 5.32
C LYS A 225 -4.77 -21.54 5.88
N TYR A 226 -4.48 -20.35 6.43
CA TYR A 226 -3.17 -19.99 6.98
C TYR A 226 -3.18 -19.71 8.49
N ASN A 227 -4.32 -19.87 9.19
CA ASN A 227 -4.45 -19.42 10.58
C ASN A 227 -3.59 -20.23 11.57
N GLN A 228 -3.41 -21.54 11.34
CA GLN A 228 -2.56 -22.39 12.19
C GLN A 228 -1.06 -22.17 11.95
N SER A 229 -0.69 -21.81 10.71
CA SER A 229 0.70 -21.52 10.40
C SER A 229 1.12 -20.16 10.95
N ILE A 230 0.24 -19.14 10.95
CA ILE A 230 0.49 -17.75 11.44
C ILE A 230 0.82 -17.64 12.94
N THR A 231 0.41 -18.59 13.77
CA THR A 231 0.79 -18.63 15.18
C THR A 231 2.18 -19.23 15.43
N CYS A 232 2.69 -20.06 14.51
CA CYS A 232 4.00 -20.70 14.61
C CYS A 232 5.19 -19.72 14.42
N TRP A 233 4.92 -18.53 13.84
CA TRP A 233 5.91 -17.47 13.56
C TRP A 233 6.49 -16.78 14.79
N LEU A 234 5.91 -17.04 15.96
CA LEU A 234 6.23 -16.31 17.17
C LEU A 234 7.35 -16.99 17.97
N GLN A 235 8.52 -17.15 17.36
CA GLN A 235 9.76 -17.40 18.11
C GLN A 235 10.23 -16.14 18.88
N THR A 236 9.28 -15.35 19.39
CA THR A 236 9.48 -14.04 20.00
C THR A 236 10.24 -14.11 21.32
N SER A 237 10.35 -15.29 21.94
CA SER A 237 11.01 -15.45 23.23
C SER A 237 12.48 -15.02 23.22
N ARG A 238 13.20 -15.24 22.10
CA ARG A 238 14.59 -14.79 21.94
C ARG A 238 14.67 -13.27 21.84
N ASP A 239 13.83 -12.67 21.00
CA ASP A 239 13.79 -11.21 20.79
C ASP A 239 13.36 -10.48 22.05
N PHE A 240 12.35 -10.99 22.77
CA PHE A 240 11.93 -10.43 24.06
C PHE A 240 13.04 -10.52 25.11
N LYS A 241 13.82 -11.59 25.14
CA LYS A 241 14.99 -11.69 26.02
C LYS A 241 16.03 -10.64 25.66
N MET A 242 16.36 -10.50 24.37
CA MET A 242 17.29 -9.48 23.88
C MET A 242 16.81 -8.06 24.23
N MET A 243 15.55 -7.73 23.97
CA MET A 243 14.96 -6.42 24.29
C MET A 243 14.97 -6.12 25.79
N LYS A 244 14.73 -7.12 26.65
CA LYS A 244 14.85 -6.97 28.11
C LYS A 244 16.30 -6.65 28.53
N GLU A 245 17.29 -7.33 27.96
CA GLU A 245 18.70 -7.02 28.24
C GLU A 245 19.11 -5.63 27.73
N MET A 246 18.61 -5.20 26.56
CA MET A 246 18.82 -3.84 26.06
C MET A 246 18.16 -2.80 26.98
N LYS A 247 16.95 -3.06 27.49
CA LYS A 247 16.26 -2.17 28.44
C LYS A 247 17.06 -2.00 29.73
N LYS A 248 17.66 -3.07 30.27
CA LYS A 248 18.52 -2.98 31.47
C LYS A 248 19.73 -2.07 31.29
N LYS A 249 20.22 -1.89 30.07
CA LYS A 249 21.33 -0.97 29.76
C LYS A 249 20.90 0.50 29.73
N THR A 250 19.60 0.77 29.68
CA THR A 250 19.07 2.13 29.81
C THR A 250 18.90 2.49 31.28
N HIS A 251 19.02 3.77 31.64
CA HIS A 251 18.79 4.25 33.00
C HIS A 251 17.31 4.16 33.46
N SER A 252 16.47 3.43 32.72
CA SER A 252 15.02 3.34 32.95
C SER A 252 14.67 2.03 33.66
N THR A 253 13.97 2.12 34.79
CA THR A 253 13.48 0.97 35.57
C THR A 253 12.20 0.37 35.01
N ASN A 254 11.70 0.89 33.88
CA ASN A 254 10.46 0.45 33.27
C ASN A 254 10.45 -0.96 32.72
N PRO A 255 9.30 -1.64 32.76
CA PRO A 255 9.09 -2.83 31.95
C PRO A 255 9.19 -2.48 30.45
N VAL A 256 9.52 -3.50 29.64
CA VAL A 256 9.53 -3.38 28.18
C VAL A 256 8.11 -3.08 27.68
N SER A 257 7.92 -1.88 27.16
CA SER A 257 6.65 -1.34 26.63
C SER A 257 6.59 -1.37 25.10
N VAL A 258 5.41 -1.19 24.50
CA VAL A 258 5.25 -1.16 23.02
C VAL A 258 6.09 -0.04 22.39
N TYR A 259 6.04 1.16 23.00
CA TYR A 259 6.78 2.33 22.54
C TYR A 259 8.29 2.19 22.73
N PHE A 260 8.74 1.28 23.61
CA PHE A 260 10.15 0.92 23.71
C PHE A 260 10.60 -0.02 22.57
N VAL A 261 9.75 -0.98 22.16
CA VAL A 261 10.01 -1.84 21.00
C VAL A 261 10.17 -0.99 19.73
N GLN A 262 9.24 -0.04 19.51
CA GLN A 262 9.30 0.87 18.35
C GLN A 262 10.59 1.70 18.33
N TRP A 263 11.03 2.19 19.48
CA TRP A 263 12.27 2.95 19.60
C TRP A 263 13.51 2.10 19.32
N ILE A 264 13.64 0.90 19.91
CA ILE A 264 14.78 0.00 19.63
C ILE A 264 14.89 -0.32 18.14
N CYS A 265 13.76 -0.61 17.50
CA CYS A 265 13.71 -0.86 16.06
C CYS A 265 14.16 0.37 15.27
N PHE A 266 13.73 1.57 15.68
CA PHE A 266 14.13 2.81 15.02
C PHE A 266 15.63 3.09 15.14
N VAL A 267 16.21 2.96 16.34
CA VAL A 267 17.63 3.27 16.56
C VAL A 267 18.58 2.18 16.08
N ASN A 268 18.07 1.08 15.50
CA ASN A 268 18.87 -0.06 15.04
C ASN A 268 19.90 -0.54 16.08
N ALA A 269 19.55 -0.48 17.37
CA ALA A 269 20.52 -0.61 18.48
C ALA A 269 21.31 -1.93 18.49
N ALA A 270 20.80 -2.96 17.81
CA ALA A 270 21.47 -4.25 17.68
C ALA A 270 22.64 -4.25 16.68
N PHE A 271 22.62 -3.37 15.67
CA PHE A 271 23.53 -3.45 14.52
C PHE A 271 24.60 -2.35 14.49
N ASN A 272 24.49 -1.32 15.34
CA ASN A 272 25.43 -0.19 15.39
C ASN A 272 25.69 0.43 14.00
N ILE A 273 24.62 0.55 13.20
CA ILE A 273 24.67 1.15 11.86
C ILE A 273 24.14 2.56 11.98
N ASP A 274 24.97 3.54 11.66
CA ASP A 274 24.59 4.95 11.59
C ASP A 274 24.22 5.32 10.14
N PRO A 275 22.97 5.73 9.86
CA PRO A 275 22.54 6.24 8.57
C PRO A 275 23.45 7.33 7.99
N SER A 276 24.00 8.20 8.83
CA SER A 276 24.90 9.28 8.40
C SER A 276 26.15 8.76 7.69
N VAL A 277 26.59 7.54 8.01
CA VAL A 277 27.79 6.93 7.46
C VAL A 277 27.54 6.39 6.05
N TYR A 278 26.37 5.79 5.80
CA TYR A 278 26.09 5.16 4.50
C TYR A 278 25.25 6.04 3.57
N SER A 279 24.43 6.96 4.08
CA SER A 279 23.61 7.87 3.26
C SER A 279 24.41 8.61 2.19
N PRO A 280 25.66 9.07 2.43
CA PRO A 280 26.51 9.68 1.40
C PRO A 280 26.98 8.72 0.29
N TYR A 281 26.69 7.43 0.37
CA TYR A 281 26.93 6.47 -0.73
C TYR A 281 25.68 6.22 -1.57
N PHE A 282 24.51 6.66 -1.08
CA PHE A 282 23.22 6.55 -1.76
C PHE A 282 22.76 7.92 -2.28
N TRP A 283 23.63 8.64 -2.98
CA TRP A 283 23.21 9.84 -3.70
C TRP A 283 22.34 9.45 -4.88
N VAL A 284 21.09 9.88 -4.87
CA VAL A 284 20.25 9.84 -6.06
C VAL A 284 20.84 10.86 -7.04
N LEU A 285 21.51 10.38 -8.09
CA LEU A 285 21.91 11.22 -9.23
C LEU A 285 20.64 11.67 -9.97
N VAL A 286 20.13 12.81 -9.51
CA VAL A 286 19.06 13.58 -10.12
C VAL A 286 19.63 14.20 -11.41
N TRP A 287 19.47 13.51 -12.55
CA TRP A 287 19.89 14.04 -13.86
C TRP A 287 19.02 15.26 -14.21
N ARG A 288 19.65 16.44 -14.27
CA ARG A 288 18.97 17.72 -14.46
C ARG A 288 19.02 18.11 -15.94
N ASP A 289 17.92 17.95 -16.65
CA ASP A 289 17.75 18.59 -17.96
C ASP A 289 17.70 20.12 -17.75
N SER A 290 18.50 20.85 -18.51
CA SER A 290 18.72 22.31 -18.39
C SER A 290 17.48 23.15 -18.74
N SER A 291 16.38 22.50 -19.13
CA SER A 291 15.16 23.14 -19.65
C SER A 291 14.00 23.29 -18.64
N VAL A 292 14.17 22.93 -17.36
CA VAL A 292 13.06 22.95 -16.36
C VAL A 292 13.34 23.95 -15.22
N SER A 293 12.47 24.96 -15.11
CA SER A 293 12.60 26.12 -14.19
C SER A 293 11.92 25.94 -12.82
N SER A 294 11.50 24.73 -12.41
CA SER A 294 10.81 24.54 -11.13
C SER A 294 11.35 23.36 -10.34
N TYR A 295 11.55 23.57 -9.04
CA TYR A 295 12.11 22.62 -8.07
C TYR A 295 11.30 21.33 -7.83
N SER A 296 10.21 21.09 -8.57
CA SER A 296 9.25 20.02 -8.30
C SER A 296 9.10 18.98 -9.42
N LEU A 297 9.85 19.08 -10.52
CA LEU A 297 9.67 18.19 -11.67
C LEU A 297 11.01 17.65 -12.14
N LEU A 298 11.36 16.44 -11.69
CA LEU A 298 12.44 15.70 -12.30
C LEU A 298 11.91 14.62 -13.22
N HIS A 299 12.24 14.72 -14.51
CA HIS A 299 12.07 13.64 -15.46
C HIS A 299 13.18 12.60 -15.29
N LEU A 300 12.79 11.33 -15.27
CA LEU A 300 13.58 10.28 -15.91
C LEU A 300 12.68 9.57 -16.92
N CYS A 301 13.09 9.57 -18.18
CA CYS A 301 12.51 8.73 -19.22
C CYS A 301 13.40 7.49 -19.33
N LEU A 302 12.91 6.31 -18.93
CA LEU A 302 13.59 5.06 -19.24
C LEU A 302 13.01 4.48 -20.52
N LEU A 303 13.72 4.73 -21.63
CA LEU A 303 13.70 3.87 -22.81
C LEU A 303 14.39 2.56 -22.45
N SER A 304 13.63 1.51 -22.15
CA SER A 304 14.21 0.16 -22.09
C SER A 304 14.46 -0.35 -23.51
N PHE A 305 15.62 -0.97 -23.69
CA PHE A 305 16.06 -1.68 -24.89
C PHE A 305 14.89 -2.48 -25.50
N GLN A 306 14.48 -2.09 -26.71
CA GLN A 306 13.34 -2.65 -27.47
C GLN A 306 11.90 -2.22 -27.06
N ASN A 307 11.64 -0.93 -26.82
CA ASN A 307 10.34 -0.26 -27.11
C ASN A 307 9.03 -0.73 -26.41
N GLN A 308 9.04 -1.28 -25.20
CA GLN A 308 7.82 -1.90 -24.62
C GLN A 308 7.22 -1.32 -23.33
N LEU A 309 7.75 -0.25 -22.75
CA LEU A 309 7.17 0.34 -21.52
C LEU A 309 7.53 1.82 -21.35
N CYS A 310 6.56 2.65 -20.97
CA CYS A 310 6.78 4.05 -20.61
C CYS A 310 6.64 4.22 -19.09
N ILE A 311 7.73 4.55 -18.40
CA ILE A 311 7.74 4.86 -16.96
C ILE A 311 8.06 6.33 -16.75
N TYR A 312 7.25 7.00 -15.93
CA TYR A 312 7.48 8.35 -15.45
C TYR A 312 7.90 8.30 -13.98
N TYR A 313 8.88 9.11 -13.58
CA TYR A 313 9.25 9.29 -12.18
C TYR A 313 8.67 10.60 -11.67
N TYR A 314 8.04 10.55 -10.49
CA TYR A 314 7.45 11.69 -9.80
C TYR A 314 8.00 11.76 -8.38
N PHE A 315 8.69 12.84 -8.04
CA PHE A 315 9.23 13.05 -6.70
C PHE A 315 8.32 13.97 -5.92
N HIS A 316 7.78 13.48 -4.80
CA HIS A 316 6.88 14.26 -3.96
C HIS A 316 6.97 13.80 -2.51
N ILE A 317 6.65 14.69 -1.58
CA ILE A 317 6.72 14.49 -0.11
C ILE A 317 5.63 13.52 0.42
N TRP A 318 4.87 12.86 -0.44
CA TRP A 318 3.81 11.93 -0.04
C TRP A 318 4.22 10.48 -0.35
N GLN A 319 3.73 9.54 0.48
CA GLN A 319 4.05 8.11 0.50
C GLN A 319 4.46 7.47 -0.83
N ASP A 320 5.50 6.64 -0.78
CA ASP A 320 5.97 5.85 -1.94
C ASP A 320 4.86 4.99 -2.53
N CYS A 321 4.63 5.11 -3.84
CA CYS A 321 3.64 4.31 -4.56
C CYS A 321 3.93 4.26 -6.06
N HIS A 322 3.20 3.41 -6.78
CA HIS A 322 3.17 3.44 -8.23
C HIS A 322 1.71 3.58 -8.70
N PHE A 323 1.52 4.35 -9.77
CA PHE A 323 0.23 4.49 -10.43
C PHE A 323 0.34 3.88 -11.83
N THR A 324 -0.55 2.95 -12.14
CA THR A 324 -0.81 2.64 -13.55
C THR A 324 -1.61 3.81 -14.11
N ILE A 325 -1.16 4.44 -15.19
CA ILE A 325 -1.91 5.49 -15.91
C ILE A 325 -2.64 4.89 -17.10
N ARG A 326 -2.06 3.84 -17.68
CA ARG A 326 -2.66 3.07 -18.78
C ARG A 326 -2.19 1.62 -18.72
N GLY A 327 -3.12 0.67 -18.73
CA GLY A 327 -2.82 -0.76 -18.83
C GLY A 327 -2.32 -1.18 -20.23
N GLY A 328 -1.47 -2.20 -20.28
CA GLY A 328 -1.05 -2.83 -21.53
C GLY A 328 -2.08 -3.86 -22.02
N ARG A 329 -2.49 -3.79 -23.28
CA ARG A 329 -3.46 -4.73 -23.88
C ARG A 329 -3.34 -4.82 -25.39
N LEU A 330 -3.84 -5.90 -25.97
CA LEU A 330 -4.04 -5.98 -27.42
C LEU A 330 -5.32 -5.22 -27.79
N ARG A 331 -5.25 -4.32 -28.77
CA ARG A 331 -6.41 -3.57 -29.26
C ARG A 331 -7.11 -4.33 -30.39
N GLU A 332 -8.31 -3.90 -30.73
CA GLU A 332 -9.14 -4.45 -31.81
C GLU A 332 -8.46 -4.41 -33.19
N ASP A 333 -7.58 -3.42 -33.40
CA ASP A 333 -6.80 -3.27 -34.63
C ASP A 333 -5.58 -4.22 -34.70
N GLY A 334 -5.40 -5.10 -33.71
CA GLY A 334 -4.27 -6.01 -33.58
C GLY A 334 -2.97 -5.34 -33.11
N VAL A 335 -3.01 -4.03 -32.81
CA VAL A 335 -1.85 -3.29 -32.29
C VAL A 335 -1.82 -3.37 -30.77
N TYR A 336 -0.65 -3.64 -30.20
CA TYR A 336 -0.49 -3.69 -28.75
C TYR A 336 -0.38 -2.28 -28.15
N GLN A 337 -1.27 -1.95 -27.22
CA GLN A 337 -1.23 -0.74 -26.41
C GLN A 337 -0.16 -0.90 -25.33
N LEU A 338 0.84 0.00 -25.32
CA LEU A 338 1.89 -0.01 -24.31
C LEU A 338 1.40 0.51 -22.95
N PRO A 339 1.82 -0.11 -21.83
CA PRO A 339 1.49 0.39 -20.51
C PRO A 339 2.21 1.71 -20.21
N VAL A 340 1.57 2.52 -19.38
CA VAL A 340 2.14 3.76 -18.84
C VAL A 340 2.05 3.72 -17.32
N VAL A 341 3.18 3.88 -16.63
CA VAL A 341 3.27 3.82 -15.17
C VAL A 341 3.98 5.07 -14.64
N VAL A 342 3.52 5.58 -13.50
CA VAL A 342 4.21 6.62 -12.72
C VAL A 342 4.74 6.00 -11.43
N LEU A 343 6.01 6.20 -11.14
CA LEU A 343 6.63 5.90 -9.85
C LEU A 343 6.66 7.18 -9.01
N MET A 344 5.95 7.18 -7.88
CA MET A 344 5.92 8.29 -6.95
C MET A 344 6.77 7.97 -5.73
N LEU A 345 7.79 8.78 -5.47
CA LEU A 345 8.80 8.55 -4.43
C LEU A 345 8.89 9.75 -3.48
N SER A 346 8.88 9.46 -2.18
CA SER A 346 9.10 10.38 -1.07
C SER A 346 10.48 10.16 -0.49
N LEU A 347 11.45 10.94 -0.99
CA LEU A 347 12.79 10.98 -0.44
C LEU A 347 12.87 12.02 0.70
N PRO A 348 13.46 11.68 1.86
CA PRO A 348 13.53 12.60 2.99
C PRO A 348 14.40 13.83 2.66
N PRO A 349 14.00 15.04 3.11
CA PRO A 349 14.86 16.21 3.02
C PRO A 349 16.03 16.14 4.03
N PRO A 350 17.15 16.86 3.79
CA PRO A 350 18.47 16.50 4.32
C PRO A 350 18.78 16.75 5.82
N SER A 351 17.83 16.98 6.73
CA SER A 351 18.20 17.37 8.11
C SER A 351 17.12 17.16 9.17
N ALA A 352 17.41 16.36 10.21
CA ALA A 352 17.17 16.68 11.64
C ALA A 352 17.34 15.44 12.54
N LEU A 353 18.21 15.52 13.56
CA LEU A 353 18.28 14.62 14.71
C LEU A 353 19.08 15.31 15.83
N ASP A 354 18.49 15.56 17.02
CA ASP A 354 19.18 15.53 18.33
C ASP A 354 18.27 15.84 19.57
N GLN A 355 18.21 14.86 20.50
CA GLN A 355 18.44 14.87 21.99
C GLN A 355 17.63 15.74 23.01
N VAL A 356 17.40 15.46 24.33
CA VAL A 356 17.27 14.31 25.32
C VAL A 356 16.61 14.87 26.64
N TYR A 357 16.12 13.98 27.56
CA TYR A 357 15.86 14.05 29.04
C TYR A 357 14.41 14.35 29.51
N HIS A 358 13.78 13.81 30.59
CA HIS A 358 13.78 12.57 31.44
C HIS A 358 12.42 12.56 32.20
N GLY A 359 11.83 11.40 32.56
CA GLY A 359 10.75 11.34 33.56
C GLY A 359 10.06 9.98 33.78
N ILE A 360 9.20 9.91 34.81
CA ILE A 360 8.88 8.73 35.65
C ILE A 360 7.64 7.95 35.17
N PRO A 361 7.54 6.61 35.38
CA PRO A 361 6.55 5.78 34.67
C PRO A 361 5.57 4.93 35.51
N GLN A 362 4.57 4.34 34.83
CA GLN A 362 3.53 3.49 35.42
C GLN A 362 3.47 2.06 34.84
N TYR A 363 3.01 1.14 35.68
CA TYR A 363 2.96 -0.32 35.52
C TYR A 363 1.72 -0.83 34.80
N ARG A 364 1.80 -1.30 33.53
CA ARG A 364 0.93 -2.37 32.96
C ARG A 364 1.61 -3.08 31.78
N SER A 365 1.14 -4.30 31.45
CA SER A 365 1.66 -5.14 30.37
C SER A 365 1.24 -4.62 28.98
N THR A 366 2.24 -4.54 28.09
CA THR A 366 2.20 -4.17 26.66
C THR A 366 1.09 -4.86 25.85
N THR A 367 0.77 -6.11 26.18
CA THR A 367 -0.15 -6.94 25.40
C THR A 367 -1.61 -6.60 25.69
N ASP A 368 -1.93 -6.18 26.91
CA ASP A 368 -3.31 -5.86 27.32
C ASP A 368 -3.77 -4.50 26.79
N ILE A 369 -2.83 -3.56 26.57
CA ILE A 369 -3.10 -2.22 26.01
C ILE A 369 -3.40 -2.29 24.50
N LEU A 370 -2.78 -3.25 23.79
CA LEU A 370 -2.90 -3.37 22.33
C LEU A 370 -4.25 -3.91 21.85
N ARG A 371 -5.00 -4.60 22.71
CA ARG A 371 -6.20 -5.34 22.30
C ARG A 371 -7.38 -4.43 21.92
N GLU A 372 -7.45 -3.23 22.48
CA GLU A 372 -8.62 -2.36 22.39
C GLU A 372 -8.43 -1.14 21.47
N ILE A 373 -7.20 -0.77 21.11
CA ILE A 373 -6.90 0.60 20.67
C ILE A 373 -6.32 0.68 19.23
N LEU A 374 -5.61 -0.34 18.75
CA LEU A 374 -4.88 -0.27 17.47
C LEU A 374 -5.78 -0.27 16.22
N TRP A 375 -6.98 -0.83 16.32
CA TRP A 375 -7.88 -1.05 15.17
C TRP A 375 -8.27 0.25 14.46
N LEU A 376 -8.40 1.35 15.21
CA LEU A 376 -8.80 2.66 14.70
C LEU A 376 -7.74 3.35 13.84
N ARG A 377 -6.49 2.90 13.90
CA ARG A 377 -5.38 3.43 13.08
C ARG A 377 -4.96 2.47 11.97
N LEU A 378 -5.64 1.33 11.83
CA LEU A 378 -5.35 0.33 10.80
C LEU A 378 -6.11 0.64 9.50
N SER A 379 -5.64 1.64 8.75
CA SER A 379 -6.20 2.02 7.44
C SER A 379 -6.32 0.85 6.45
N HIS A 380 -5.45 -0.17 6.59
CA HIS A 380 -5.49 -1.40 5.81
C HIS A 380 -6.79 -2.20 5.97
N LEU A 381 -7.59 -1.95 7.02
CA LEU A 381 -8.92 -2.56 7.14
C LEU A 381 -9.83 -2.20 5.99
N VAL A 382 -9.66 -1.03 5.38
CA VAL A 382 -10.49 -0.50 4.30
C VAL A 382 -10.15 -1.15 2.96
N GLY A 383 -8.88 -1.08 2.52
CA GLY A 383 -8.43 -1.58 1.21
C GLY A 383 -7.91 -3.03 1.19
N TYR A 384 -7.48 -3.56 2.34
CA TYR A 384 -6.94 -4.92 2.48
C TYR A 384 -7.76 -5.75 3.48
N GLY A 385 -9.05 -5.43 3.65
CA GLY A 385 -9.95 -6.16 4.55
C GLY A 385 -9.88 -7.68 4.31
N ALA A 386 -9.53 -8.45 5.34
CA ALA A 386 -9.28 -9.90 5.27
C ALA A 386 -8.04 -10.37 4.45
N LYS A 387 -7.28 -9.48 3.81
CA LYS A 387 -6.11 -9.79 2.97
C LYS A 387 -4.76 -9.41 3.58
N TYR A 388 -4.70 -8.88 4.81
CA TYR A 388 -3.45 -8.40 5.39
C TYR A 388 -2.32 -9.45 5.50
N TYR A 389 -2.67 -10.75 5.61
CA TYR A 389 -1.69 -11.86 5.57
C TYR A 389 -0.93 -11.96 4.23
N SER A 390 -1.45 -11.32 3.17
CA SER A 390 -0.81 -11.31 1.84
C SER A 390 0.61 -10.74 1.88
N TYR A 391 0.92 -9.79 2.78
CA TYR A 391 2.28 -9.28 2.95
C TYR A 391 3.26 -10.39 3.37
N LEU A 392 2.87 -11.25 4.30
CA LEU A 392 3.69 -12.40 4.71
C LEU A 392 3.82 -13.41 3.57
N MET A 393 2.71 -13.71 2.89
CA MET A 393 2.72 -14.63 1.75
C MET A 393 3.66 -14.15 0.63
N SER A 394 3.53 -12.88 0.23
CA SER A 394 4.37 -12.25 -0.79
C SER A 394 5.84 -12.22 -0.37
N ARG A 395 6.14 -11.96 0.91
CA ARG A 395 7.50 -12.01 1.44
C ARG A 395 8.06 -13.43 1.42
N ALA A 396 7.27 -14.44 1.75
CA ALA A 396 7.68 -15.85 1.67
C ALA A 396 8.04 -16.23 0.23
N VAL A 397 7.16 -15.92 -0.73
CA VAL A 397 7.41 -16.14 -2.16
C VAL A 397 8.68 -15.41 -2.61
N ALA A 398 8.85 -14.14 -2.24
CA ALA A 398 10.03 -13.35 -2.60
C ALA A 398 11.32 -13.97 -2.03
N SER A 399 11.30 -14.40 -0.76
CA SER A 399 12.44 -15.08 -0.12
C SER A 399 12.78 -16.39 -0.82
N MET A 400 11.78 -17.21 -1.15
CA MET A 400 11.98 -18.45 -1.89
C MET A 400 12.60 -18.20 -3.28
N VAL A 401 12.05 -17.24 -4.03
CA VAL A 401 12.57 -16.86 -5.35
C VAL A 401 14.00 -16.37 -5.24
N TRP A 402 14.31 -15.51 -4.26
CA TRP A 402 15.66 -15.04 -4.02
C TRP A 402 16.62 -16.19 -3.73
N ARG A 403 16.31 -17.00 -2.71
CA ARG A 403 17.18 -18.09 -2.23
C ARG A 403 17.43 -19.15 -3.29
N GLN A 404 16.38 -19.56 -4.01
CA GLN A 404 16.45 -20.69 -4.94
C GLN A 404 16.90 -20.27 -6.34
N CYS A 405 16.72 -19.01 -6.73
CA CYS A 405 16.99 -18.58 -8.11
C CYS A 405 18.11 -17.54 -8.22
N PHE A 406 18.33 -16.68 -7.21
CA PHE A 406 19.24 -15.53 -7.33
C PHE A 406 20.36 -15.49 -6.30
N LEU A 407 20.30 -16.28 -5.22
CA LEU A 407 21.30 -16.23 -4.14
C LEU A 407 22.72 -16.55 -4.61
N GLN A 408 22.86 -17.52 -5.52
CA GLN A 408 24.16 -17.93 -6.06
C GLN A 408 24.69 -16.95 -7.11
N ASP A 409 23.80 -16.43 -7.96
CA ASP A 409 24.12 -15.44 -8.98
C ASP A 409 22.97 -14.44 -9.12
N PRO A 410 23.06 -13.28 -8.43
CA PRO A 410 22.02 -12.24 -8.48
C PRO A 410 21.85 -11.62 -9.87
N PHE A 411 22.83 -11.77 -10.75
CA PHE A 411 22.84 -11.18 -12.10
C PHE A 411 22.60 -12.21 -13.21
N SER A 412 22.15 -13.40 -12.85
CA SER A 412 21.88 -14.49 -13.80
C SER A 412 20.84 -14.06 -14.85
N ARG A 413 21.29 -13.85 -16.09
CA ARG A 413 20.40 -13.55 -17.23
C ARG A 413 19.35 -14.64 -17.44
N ALA A 414 19.72 -15.90 -17.25
CA ALA A 414 18.80 -17.03 -17.41
C ALA A 414 17.65 -16.98 -16.39
N MET A 415 17.96 -16.68 -15.12
CA MET A 415 16.95 -16.55 -14.07
C MET A 415 16.12 -15.27 -14.24
N GLY A 416 16.74 -14.17 -14.67
CA GLY A 416 16.02 -12.94 -15.04
C GLY A 416 14.99 -13.16 -16.15
N GLU A 417 15.34 -13.88 -17.22
CA GLU A 417 14.39 -14.21 -18.30
C GLU A 417 13.28 -15.16 -17.85
N ARG A 418 13.58 -16.11 -16.95
CA ARG A 418 12.54 -16.95 -16.35
C ARG A 418 11.58 -16.11 -15.52
N TYR A 419 12.10 -15.24 -14.65
CA TYR A 419 11.28 -14.35 -13.82
C TYR A 419 10.37 -13.46 -14.68
N ARG A 420 10.94 -12.84 -15.74
CA ARG A 420 10.17 -12.04 -16.69
C ARG A 420 9.02 -12.84 -17.33
N ARG A 421 9.29 -14.07 -17.78
CA ARG A 421 8.30 -14.91 -18.47
C ARG A 421 7.24 -15.49 -17.54
N GLU A 422 7.64 -16.04 -16.40
CA GLU A 422 6.77 -16.82 -15.52
C GLU A 422 6.01 -15.95 -14.50
N MET A 423 6.62 -14.84 -14.04
CA MET A 423 6.05 -13.98 -12.99
C MET A 423 5.48 -12.67 -13.54
N LEU A 424 6.18 -12.01 -14.47
CA LEU A 424 5.81 -10.65 -14.89
C LEU A 424 4.91 -10.61 -16.14
N ALA A 425 5.20 -11.43 -17.16
CA ALA A 425 4.59 -11.31 -18.49
C ALA A 425 3.08 -11.58 -18.53
N HIS A 426 2.53 -12.25 -17.52
CA HIS A 426 1.13 -12.65 -17.47
C HIS A 426 0.22 -11.62 -16.82
N GLY A 427 0.74 -10.69 -16.02
CA GLY A 427 -0.09 -9.78 -15.22
C GLY A 427 -1.16 -10.53 -14.42
N GLY A 428 -2.42 -10.08 -14.48
CA GLY A 428 -3.56 -10.75 -13.84
C GLY A 428 -4.16 -11.94 -14.60
N SER A 429 -3.63 -12.31 -15.78
CA SER A 429 -4.26 -13.30 -16.67
C SER A 429 -3.93 -14.76 -16.35
N LYS A 430 -2.99 -15.00 -15.43
CA LYS A 430 -2.60 -16.35 -14.96
C LYS A 430 -2.83 -16.43 -13.46
N GLU A 431 -3.15 -17.62 -12.96
CA GLU A 431 -3.36 -17.81 -11.53
C GLU A 431 -2.01 -17.66 -10.78
N PRO A 432 -1.94 -16.89 -9.67
CA PRO A 432 -0.65 -16.55 -9.05
C PRO A 432 0.15 -17.76 -8.57
N MET A 433 -0.49 -18.84 -8.10
CA MET A 433 0.24 -20.03 -7.67
C MET A 433 0.89 -20.75 -8.86
N LEU A 434 0.25 -20.75 -10.04
CA LEU A 434 0.86 -21.26 -11.27
C LEU A 434 2.07 -20.44 -11.73
N MET A 435 2.09 -19.12 -11.49
CA MET A 435 3.27 -18.28 -11.75
C MET A 435 4.43 -18.67 -10.81
N VAL A 436 4.14 -18.79 -9.52
CA VAL A 436 5.14 -19.20 -8.51
C VAL A 436 5.68 -20.59 -8.83
N GLN A 437 4.81 -21.53 -9.24
CA GLN A 437 5.20 -22.86 -9.69
C GLN A 437 6.13 -22.81 -10.90
N GLY A 438 5.81 -21.99 -11.91
CA GLY A 438 6.66 -21.79 -13.08
C GLY A 438 8.02 -21.21 -12.71
N MET A 439 8.09 -20.26 -11.77
CA MET A 439 9.36 -19.68 -11.35
C MET A 439 10.23 -20.69 -10.57
N LEU A 440 9.64 -21.32 -9.55
CA LEU A 440 10.34 -22.22 -8.62
C LEU A 440 10.52 -23.63 -9.18
N GLN A 441 9.84 -23.97 -10.28
CA GLN A 441 9.80 -25.32 -10.87
C GLN A 441 9.35 -26.40 -9.88
N LYS A 442 8.55 -26.00 -8.87
CA LYS A 442 7.94 -26.88 -7.87
C LYS A 442 6.62 -26.29 -7.39
N THR A 443 5.76 -27.12 -6.80
CA THR A 443 4.55 -26.68 -6.12
C THR A 443 4.85 -26.37 -4.67
N PRO A 444 4.93 -25.09 -4.26
CA PRO A 444 5.20 -24.76 -2.86
C PRO A 444 4.01 -25.11 -1.97
N THR A 445 4.29 -25.70 -0.82
CA THR A 445 3.30 -25.93 0.23
C THR A 445 3.20 -24.74 1.18
N ILE A 446 2.30 -24.81 2.16
CA ILE A 446 2.22 -23.77 3.19
C ILE A 446 3.46 -23.82 4.08
N GLU A 447 3.94 -25.01 4.38
CA GLU A 447 5.16 -25.26 5.16
C GLU A 447 6.38 -24.67 4.46
N ASP A 448 6.50 -24.82 3.14
CA ASP A 448 7.54 -24.15 2.35
C ASP A 448 7.55 -22.62 2.56
N PHE A 449 6.36 -21.99 2.58
CA PHE A 449 6.26 -20.55 2.86
C PHE A 449 6.61 -20.22 4.30
N VAL A 450 6.24 -21.10 5.25
CA VAL A 450 6.60 -20.97 6.66
C VAL A 450 8.12 -20.97 6.82
N ASP A 451 8.75 -22.02 6.32
CA ASP A 451 10.18 -22.24 6.41
C ASP A 451 10.97 -21.10 5.76
N ALA A 452 10.53 -20.61 4.59
CA ALA A 452 11.22 -19.52 3.90
C ALA A 452 11.37 -18.25 4.75
N LEU A 453 10.29 -17.87 5.45
CA LEU A 453 10.27 -16.70 6.31
C LEU A 453 10.93 -16.97 7.68
N VAL A 454 10.83 -18.18 8.24
CA VAL A 454 11.59 -18.55 9.45
C VAL A 454 13.08 -18.47 9.17
N LEU A 455 13.52 -19.01 8.03
CA LEU A 455 14.90 -18.91 7.59
C LEU A 455 15.34 -17.46 7.36
N ASP A 456 14.44 -16.53 6.98
CA ASP A 456 14.78 -15.09 6.87
C ASP A 456 15.05 -14.48 8.25
N LEU A 457 14.33 -14.94 9.28
CA LEU A 457 14.50 -14.48 10.66
C LEU A 457 15.78 -15.06 11.28
N ASP A 458 16.08 -16.33 11.01
CA ASP A 458 17.24 -17.04 11.56
C ASP A 458 18.56 -16.72 10.85
N ALA A 459 18.52 -16.10 9.66
CA ALA A 459 19.70 -15.67 8.88
C ALA A 459 20.50 -14.50 9.52
N ASN A 460 20.46 -14.37 10.84
CA ASN A 460 21.18 -13.38 11.61
C ASN A 460 22.71 -13.59 11.45
N PRO A 461 23.50 -12.57 11.05
CA PRO A 461 24.92 -12.69 10.70
C PRO A 461 25.87 -13.16 11.83
N GLN A 462 25.39 -13.34 13.05
CA GLN A 462 26.18 -13.99 14.10
C GLN A 462 26.49 -15.47 13.78
N ASN A 463 25.67 -16.15 12.96
CA ASN A 463 25.94 -17.50 12.46
C ASN A 463 26.74 -17.50 11.14
N ALA A 464 26.97 -16.34 10.50
CA ALA A 464 27.75 -16.22 9.27
C ALA A 464 29.26 -16.08 9.52
N LYS A 465 29.71 -16.08 10.78
CA LYS A 465 31.12 -16.21 11.14
C LYS A 465 31.49 -17.69 11.26
N CYS A 466 31.71 -18.40 10.15
CA CYS A 466 32.52 -19.63 10.13
C CYS A 466 32.87 -20.20 8.73
N HIS A 467 32.85 -19.40 7.66
CA HIS A 467 33.59 -19.76 6.45
C HIS A 467 34.62 -18.68 6.13
N SER A 468 35.84 -19.01 6.56
CA SER A 468 37.11 -18.34 6.32
C SER A 468 37.28 -17.92 4.86
N ILE A 469 37.30 -16.61 4.62
CA ILE A 469 38.17 -16.01 3.60
C ILE A 469 39.37 -15.44 4.36
N MET A 470 40.24 -16.33 4.80
CA MET A 470 41.64 -16.06 5.10
C MET A 470 42.36 -17.36 4.79
N ASP A 471 42.74 -17.51 3.52
CA ASP A 471 43.95 -18.20 3.07
C ASP A 471 44.11 -17.89 1.56
N SER A 472 44.65 -16.71 1.29
CA SER A 472 45.45 -16.45 0.10
C SER A 472 46.47 -15.36 0.42
N LYS A 473 47.54 -15.77 1.09
CA LYS A 473 48.93 -15.37 0.83
C LYS A 473 49.88 -16.28 1.58
#